data_AF-A0A0F2RFD5-F1
#
_entry.id   AF-A0A0F2RFD5-F1
#
_cell.length_a   1.000
_cell.length_b   1.000
_cell.length_c   1.000
_cell.angle_alpha   90.00
_cell.angle_beta   90.00
_cell.angle_gamma   90.00
#
_symmetry.space_group_name_H-M   'P 1'
#
loop_
_entity.id
_entity.type
_entity.pdbx_description
1 polymer ?
#
loop_
_entity_poly.entity_id
_entity_poly.type
_entity_poly.pdbx_seq_one_letter_code
_entity_poly.pdbx_strand_id
1 'polypeptide(L)'
;MTIAAFIGCGLLASAEAQETPEAQIDYDGFLGLSGEIAAYRQSRLVDLETFNAMKAEPGTILLDTRSSEAFHMGHIDGAVNLNFSDFTDDKLAKVLGDKSTRILIYCNNNFSDNVAPVMLKRMELALNVPTFINLYGYGYENIYELNGAHSIRDADIHWVSDWPAMVEAATVQQN
;
A
#
# COMPACT_ATOMS: atom_id res chain seq x y z
N MET A 1 35.79 76.37 -16.81
CA MET A 1 36.00 74.91 -16.99
C MET A 1 35.21 74.21 -15.90
N THR A 2 34.03 73.72 -16.24
CA THR A 2 33.07 73.16 -15.29
C THR A 2 33.23 71.65 -15.29
N ILE A 3 33.65 71.05 -14.17
CA ILE A 3 33.71 69.60 -13.99
C ILE A 3 32.39 69.18 -13.33
N ALA A 4 31.53 68.51 -14.09
CA ALA A 4 30.35 67.84 -13.56
C ALA A 4 30.74 66.42 -13.14
N ALA A 5 30.66 66.13 -11.85
CA ALA A 5 30.86 64.80 -11.29
C ALA A 5 29.58 63.97 -11.50
N PHE A 6 29.67 62.89 -12.27
CA PHE A 6 28.61 61.89 -12.38
C PHE A 6 28.71 60.93 -11.19
N ILE A 7 27.80 61.08 -10.22
CA ILE A 7 27.55 60.09 -9.17
C ILE A 7 26.64 59.02 -9.79
N GLY A 8 27.23 57.92 -10.23
CA GLY A 8 26.51 56.73 -10.64
C GLY A 8 25.96 56.00 -9.42
N CYS A 9 24.70 56.24 -9.08
CA CYS A 9 23.97 55.46 -8.09
C CYS A 9 23.56 54.14 -8.75
N GLY A 10 24.32 53.07 -8.52
CA GLY A 10 23.96 51.72 -8.95
C GLY A 10 22.77 51.22 -8.14
N LEU A 11 21.58 51.19 -8.75
CA LEU A 11 20.41 50.48 -8.25
C LEU A 11 20.74 48.99 -8.19
N LEU A 12 20.92 48.44 -6.98
CA LEU A 12 20.88 47.01 -6.76
C LEU A 12 19.43 46.56 -6.89
N ALA A 13 19.09 45.98 -8.04
CA ALA A 13 17.88 45.18 -8.17
C ALA A 13 18.10 43.89 -7.38
N SER A 14 17.54 43.81 -6.17
CA SER A 14 17.35 42.52 -5.51
C SER A 14 16.34 41.73 -6.34
N ALA A 15 16.84 40.76 -7.11
CA ALA A 15 15.98 39.72 -7.64
C ALA A 15 15.44 38.94 -6.43
N GLU A 16 14.15 39.12 -6.13
CA GLU A 16 13.45 38.25 -5.20
C GLU A 16 13.57 36.83 -5.76
N ALA A 17 14.34 35.98 -5.06
CA ALA A 17 14.42 34.57 -5.36
C ALA A 17 13.01 34.01 -5.19
N GLN A 18 12.36 33.70 -6.31
CA GLN A 18 11.08 33.02 -6.33
C GLN A 18 11.27 31.67 -5.63
N GLU A 19 10.69 31.52 -4.44
CA GLU A 19 10.75 30.27 -3.69
C GLU A 19 10.16 29.16 -4.55
N THR A 20 11.02 28.22 -4.94
CA THR A 20 10.59 26.94 -5.52
C THR A 20 9.65 26.27 -4.52
N PRO A 21 8.47 25.79 -4.96
CA PRO A 21 7.58 25.04 -4.08
C PRO A 21 8.36 23.92 -3.40
N GLU A 22 8.21 23.80 -2.09
CA GLU A 22 8.82 22.71 -1.31
C GLU A 22 8.55 21.37 -2.00
N ALA A 23 9.57 20.51 -2.06
CA ALA A 23 9.44 19.21 -2.69
C ALA A 23 8.30 18.43 -2.04
N GLN A 24 7.32 17.97 -2.83
CA GLN A 24 6.19 17.17 -2.34
C GLN A 24 6.57 15.72 -1.95
N ILE A 25 7.88 15.42 -1.92
CA ILE A 25 8.43 14.11 -1.62
C ILE A 25 9.26 14.25 -0.36
N ASP A 26 8.84 13.57 0.70
CA ASP A 26 9.47 13.63 2.01
C ASP A 26 10.06 12.26 2.40
N TYR A 27 11.33 12.04 2.04
CA TYR A 27 12.03 10.80 2.37
C TYR A 27 12.35 10.68 3.87
N ASP A 28 12.71 11.79 4.51
CA ASP A 28 13.05 11.80 5.94
C ASP A 28 11.79 11.54 6.79
N GLY A 29 10.64 12.10 6.39
CA GLY A 29 9.34 11.79 6.97
C GLY A 29 8.96 10.31 6.81
N PHE A 30 9.20 9.72 5.64
CA PHE A 30 9.00 8.27 5.44
C PHE A 30 9.90 7.43 6.38
N LEU A 31 11.18 7.78 6.52
CA LEU A 31 12.09 7.10 7.43
C LEU A 31 11.66 7.23 8.89
N GLY A 32 11.24 8.43 9.30
CA GLY A 32 10.72 8.71 10.64
C GLY A 32 9.49 7.86 10.97
N LEU A 33 8.47 7.90 10.11
CA LEU A 33 7.25 7.11 10.25
C LEU A 33 7.57 5.60 10.30
N SER A 34 8.39 5.12 9.37
CA SER A 34 8.77 3.70 9.31
C SER A 34 9.50 3.23 10.57
N GLY A 35 10.36 4.08 11.13
CA GLY A 35 11.07 3.80 12.37
C GLY A 35 10.15 3.77 13.60
N GLU A 36 9.24 4.73 13.70
CA GLU A 36 8.27 4.85 14.81
C GLU A 36 7.39 3.62 14.93
N ILE A 37 6.84 3.14 13.80
CA ILE A 37 5.83 2.08 13.82
C ILE A 37 6.43 0.67 13.80
N ALA A 38 7.75 0.50 13.73
CA ALA A 38 8.38 -0.81 13.54
C ALA A 38 8.00 -1.81 14.66
N ALA A 39 8.06 -1.37 15.92
CA ALA A 39 7.66 -2.20 17.07
C ALA A 39 6.15 -2.47 17.09
N TYR A 40 5.35 -1.45 16.72
CA TYR A 40 3.91 -1.59 16.61
C TYR A 40 3.55 -2.64 15.57
N ARG A 41 4.07 -2.54 14.35
CA ARG A 41 3.91 -3.53 13.28
C ARG A 41 4.29 -4.94 13.73
N GLN A 42 5.42 -5.10 14.41
CA GLN A 42 5.86 -6.41 14.90
C GLN A 42 4.85 -7.06 15.85
N SER A 43 4.14 -6.25 16.66
CA SER A 43 3.07 -6.73 17.55
C SER A 43 1.76 -7.07 16.82
N ARG A 44 1.63 -6.70 15.54
CA ARG A 44 0.44 -6.89 14.70
C ARG A 44 0.55 -8.07 13.73
N LEU A 45 1.64 -8.83 13.79
CA LEU A 45 1.79 -10.09 13.06
C LEU A 45 0.97 -11.18 13.78
N VAL A 46 0.04 -11.83 13.06
CA VAL A 46 -0.83 -12.88 13.60
C VAL A 46 -0.68 -14.17 12.81
N ASP A 47 -0.78 -15.33 13.49
CA ASP A 47 -0.77 -16.63 12.83
C ASP A 47 -2.07 -16.88 12.03
N LEU A 48 -2.10 -17.95 11.23
CA LEU A 48 -3.22 -18.25 10.33
C LEU A 48 -4.53 -18.50 11.09
N GLU A 49 -4.47 -19.18 12.24
CA GLU A 49 -5.65 -19.44 13.08
C GLU A 49 -6.25 -18.13 13.60
N THR A 50 -5.43 -17.27 14.19
CA THR A 50 -5.85 -15.96 14.68
C THR A 50 -6.34 -15.06 13.54
N PHE A 51 -5.66 -15.09 12.39
CA PHE A 51 -6.03 -14.33 11.21
C PHE A 51 -7.42 -14.72 10.71
N ASN A 52 -7.71 -16.03 10.61
CA ASN A 52 -9.02 -16.54 10.22
C ASN A 52 -10.11 -16.21 11.25
N ALA A 53 -9.79 -16.29 12.55
CA ALA A 53 -10.72 -15.89 13.60
C ALA A 53 -11.10 -14.40 13.48
N MET A 54 -10.12 -13.52 13.30
CA MET A 54 -10.35 -12.09 13.08
C MET A 54 -11.13 -11.82 11.79
N LYS A 55 -10.82 -12.56 10.70
CA LYS A 55 -11.50 -12.45 9.40
C LYS A 55 -13.00 -12.75 9.51
N ALA A 56 -13.38 -13.66 10.40
CA ALA A 56 -14.78 -14.03 10.63
C ALA A 56 -15.56 -13.01 11.48
N GLU A 57 -14.89 -12.08 12.14
CA GLU A 57 -15.56 -11.05 12.95
C GLU A 57 -16.24 -9.98 12.07
N PRO A 58 -17.50 -9.60 12.37
CA PRO A 58 -18.18 -8.53 11.63
C PRO A 58 -17.43 -7.21 11.67
N GLY A 59 -17.36 -6.52 10.53
CA GLY A 59 -16.67 -5.23 10.41
C GLY A 59 -15.16 -5.34 10.20
N THR A 60 -14.61 -6.55 10.08
CA THR A 60 -13.23 -6.75 9.63
C THR A 60 -13.17 -6.72 8.09
N ILE A 61 -12.17 -6.02 7.55
CA ILE A 61 -11.87 -6.02 6.12
C ILE A 61 -10.59 -6.80 5.87
N LEU A 62 -10.65 -7.78 4.98
CA LEU A 62 -9.46 -8.41 4.41
C LEU A 62 -9.06 -7.67 3.14
N LEU A 63 -7.89 -7.02 3.15
CA LEU A 63 -7.42 -6.20 2.06
C LEU A 63 -6.26 -6.89 1.33
N ASP A 64 -6.42 -7.06 0.02
CA ASP A 64 -5.36 -7.47 -0.90
C ASP A 64 -4.90 -6.26 -1.72
N THR A 65 -3.64 -5.86 -1.57
CA THR A 65 -3.07 -4.70 -2.26
C THR A 65 -2.24 -5.03 -3.49
N ARG A 66 -2.23 -6.30 -3.91
CA ARG A 66 -1.61 -6.75 -5.16
C ARG A 66 -2.36 -6.18 -6.37
N SER A 67 -1.80 -6.38 -7.56
CA SER A 67 -2.47 -5.98 -8.80
C SER A 67 -3.82 -6.67 -8.93
N SER A 68 -4.77 -5.99 -9.58
CA SER A 68 -6.09 -6.56 -9.86
C SER A 68 -6.01 -7.88 -10.63
N GLU A 69 -5.07 -8.01 -11.56
CA GLU A 69 -4.83 -9.27 -12.27
C GLU A 69 -4.42 -10.41 -11.31
N ALA A 70 -3.47 -10.15 -10.40
CA ALA A 70 -3.05 -11.14 -9.40
C ALA A 70 -4.18 -11.54 -8.47
N PHE A 71 -5.02 -10.58 -8.08
CA PHE A 71 -6.22 -10.83 -7.29
C PHE A 71 -7.20 -11.75 -8.01
N HIS A 72 -7.57 -11.45 -9.26
CA HIS A 72 -8.50 -12.29 -10.04
C HIS A 72 -7.93 -13.68 -10.33
N MET A 73 -6.61 -13.80 -10.56
CA MET A 73 -5.94 -15.10 -10.69
C MET A 73 -6.03 -15.94 -9.41
N GLY A 74 -6.09 -15.31 -8.25
CA GLY A 74 -6.44 -15.95 -7.00
C GLY A 74 -6.07 -15.13 -5.77
N HIS A 75 -6.89 -15.28 -4.74
CA HIS A 75 -6.83 -14.51 -3.50
C HIS A 75 -7.46 -15.32 -2.35
N ILE A 76 -7.29 -14.85 -1.11
CA ILE A 76 -8.00 -15.40 0.06
C ILE A 76 -9.46 -14.98 0.01
N ASP A 77 -10.39 -15.91 0.21
CA ASP A 77 -11.83 -15.69 0.18
C ASP A 77 -12.29 -14.55 1.13
N GLY A 78 -13.17 -13.69 0.60
CA GLY A 78 -13.67 -12.50 1.27
C GLY A 78 -12.74 -11.28 1.20
N ALA A 79 -11.58 -11.37 0.55
CA ALA A 79 -10.71 -10.22 0.35
C ALA A 79 -11.33 -9.18 -0.60
N VAL A 80 -11.09 -7.90 -0.33
CA VAL A 80 -11.32 -6.80 -1.28
C VAL A 80 -9.99 -6.35 -1.88
N ASN A 81 -10.00 -5.95 -3.14
CA ASN A 81 -8.81 -5.48 -3.83
C ASN A 81 -8.75 -3.95 -3.95
N LEU A 82 -7.67 -3.36 -3.46
CA LEU A 82 -7.26 -1.99 -3.78
C LEU A 82 -5.75 -1.99 -3.95
N ASN A 83 -5.28 -1.84 -5.19
CA ASN A 83 -3.85 -1.85 -5.49
C ASN A 83 -3.12 -0.80 -4.64
N PHE A 84 -1.97 -1.18 -4.08
CA PHE A 84 -1.11 -0.29 -3.29
C PHE A 84 -0.83 1.06 -3.98
N SER A 85 -0.59 1.07 -5.30
CA SER A 85 -0.31 2.30 -6.05
C SER A 85 -1.50 3.25 -6.17
N ASP A 86 -2.71 2.78 -5.84
CA ASP A 86 -3.94 3.55 -5.90
C ASP A 86 -4.33 4.21 -4.56
N PHE A 87 -3.50 4.08 -3.52
CA PHE A 87 -3.81 4.64 -2.21
C PHE A 87 -3.92 6.17 -2.26
N THR A 88 -5.09 6.66 -1.83
CA THR A 88 -5.45 8.07 -1.61
C THR A 88 -6.50 8.09 -0.51
N ASP A 89 -6.68 9.22 0.18
CA ASP A 89 -7.70 9.34 1.22
C ASP A 89 -9.10 8.91 0.73
N ASP A 90 -9.51 9.40 -0.44
CA ASP A 90 -10.84 9.10 -1.01
C ASP A 90 -11.02 7.61 -1.34
N LYS A 91 -10.03 7.00 -2.01
CA LYS A 91 -10.12 5.58 -2.38
C LYS A 91 -10.06 4.67 -1.15
N LEU A 92 -9.23 5.00 -0.17
CA LEU A 92 -9.15 4.26 1.08
C LEU A 92 -10.44 4.40 1.88
N ALA A 93 -11.00 5.60 2.04
CA ALA A 93 -12.26 5.81 2.74
C ALA A 93 -13.43 5.07 2.06
N LYS A 94 -13.45 5.04 0.72
CA LYS A 94 -14.45 4.30 -0.04
C LYS A 94 -14.38 2.79 0.17
N VAL A 95 -13.18 2.22 0.29
CA VAL A 95 -12.97 0.77 0.43
C VAL A 95 -13.02 0.33 1.88
N LEU A 96 -12.39 1.08 2.79
CA LEU A 96 -12.13 0.71 4.17
C LEU A 96 -13.11 1.35 5.18
N GLY A 97 -13.83 2.39 4.76
CA GLY A 97 -14.72 3.14 5.63
C GLY A 97 -13.95 3.92 6.70
N ASP A 98 -14.41 3.79 7.95
CA ASP A 98 -13.87 4.51 9.10
C ASP A 98 -12.43 4.10 9.43
N LYS A 99 -11.65 5.02 10.02
CA LYS A 99 -10.25 4.78 10.38
C LYS A 99 -10.08 3.73 11.49
N SER A 100 -11.13 3.46 12.27
CA SER A 100 -11.15 2.42 13.31
C SER A 100 -11.40 1.00 12.80
N THR A 101 -11.80 0.86 11.52
CA THR A 101 -12.05 -0.45 10.88
C THR A 101 -10.85 -1.37 11.05
N ARG A 102 -11.10 -2.62 11.45
CA ARG A 102 -10.03 -3.64 11.49
C ARG A 102 -9.67 -4.05 10.08
N ILE A 103 -8.39 -3.99 9.75
CA ILE A 103 -7.88 -4.35 8.43
C ILE A 103 -6.88 -5.49 8.58
N LEU A 104 -7.14 -6.59 7.86
CA LEU A 104 -6.22 -7.69 7.71
C LEU A 104 -5.51 -7.57 6.36
N ILE A 105 -4.19 -7.71 6.32
CA ILE A 105 -3.41 -7.68 5.07
C ILE A 105 -2.56 -8.93 4.89
N TYR A 106 -2.32 -9.28 3.63
CA TYR A 106 -1.43 -10.35 3.20
C TYR A 106 -0.83 -10.01 1.83
N CYS A 107 0.28 -10.65 1.45
CA CYS A 107 0.91 -10.45 0.14
C CYS A 107 1.52 -11.74 -0.42
N ASN A 108 2.21 -11.65 -1.57
CA ASN A 108 2.89 -12.77 -2.21
C ASN A 108 3.83 -13.52 -1.25
N ASN A 109 4.57 -12.79 -0.43
CA ASN A 109 5.58 -13.37 0.47
C ASN A 109 4.99 -14.14 1.66
N ASN A 110 3.66 -14.08 1.85
CA ASN A 110 2.96 -14.97 2.78
C ASN A 110 2.69 -16.36 2.21
N PHE A 111 3.10 -16.63 0.96
CA PHE A 111 2.94 -17.92 0.31
C PHE A 111 4.29 -18.49 -0.17
N SER A 112 4.50 -19.77 0.12
CA SER A 112 5.73 -20.50 -0.21
C SER A 112 5.78 -21.03 -1.64
N ASP A 113 4.63 -21.02 -2.34
CA ASP A 113 4.47 -21.70 -3.62
C ASP A 113 5.33 -21.10 -4.74
N ASN A 114 5.61 -19.79 -4.69
CA ASN A 114 6.43 -19.05 -5.66
C ASN A 114 6.02 -19.30 -7.12
N VAL A 115 4.71 -19.30 -7.37
CA VAL A 115 4.08 -19.41 -8.68
C VAL A 115 3.05 -18.29 -8.84
N ALA A 116 2.62 -17.99 -10.06
CA ALA A 116 1.51 -17.06 -10.26
C ALA A 116 0.25 -17.56 -9.50
N PRO A 117 -0.51 -16.66 -8.82
CA PRO A 117 -0.32 -15.20 -8.73
C PRO A 117 0.56 -14.71 -7.57
N VAL A 118 1.19 -15.61 -6.82
CA VAL A 118 1.99 -15.36 -5.60
C VAL A 118 3.50 -15.51 -5.81
N MET A 119 4.03 -15.00 -6.93
CA MET A 119 5.47 -14.95 -7.18
C MET A 119 6.19 -14.16 -6.08
N LEU A 120 7.19 -14.74 -5.43
CA LEU A 120 7.88 -14.11 -4.30
C LEU A 120 8.57 -12.81 -4.72
N LYS A 121 8.45 -11.77 -3.87
CA LYS A 121 9.28 -10.56 -3.98
C LYS A 121 10.55 -10.73 -3.14
N ARG A 122 11.53 -9.84 -3.34
CA ARG A 122 12.67 -9.73 -2.43
C ARG A 122 12.13 -9.48 -1.01
N MET A 123 12.72 -10.10 -0.01
CA MET A 123 12.19 -10.07 1.37
C MET A 123 12.09 -8.63 1.91
N GLU A 124 13.07 -7.79 1.59
CA GLU A 124 13.13 -6.38 1.98
C GLU A 124 12.08 -5.52 1.26
N LEU A 125 11.48 -6.05 0.18
CA LEU A 125 10.50 -5.39 -0.68
C LEU A 125 9.15 -6.14 -0.67
N ALA A 126 8.91 -6.97 0.34
CA ALA A 126 7.63 -7.64 0.52
C ALA A 126 6.52 -6.61 0.69
N LEU A 127 5.47 -6.68 -0.15
CA LEU A 127 4.46 -5.64 -0.31
C LEU A 127 3.70 -5.29 0.98
N ASN A 128 3.58 -6.23 1.91
CA ASN A 128 2.93 -5.98 3.20
C ASN A 128 3.61 -4.90 4.04
N VAL A 129 4.95 -4.81 4.00
CA VAL A 129 5.70 -3.82 4.79
C VAL A 129 5.31 -2.39 4.40
N PRO A 130 5.44 -1.95 3.12
CA PRO A 130 5.00 -0.62 2.73
C PRO A 130 3.48 -0.46 2.83
N THR A 131 2.68 -1.52 2.61
CA THR A 131 1.22 -1.45 2.79
C THR A 131 0.85 -1.07 4.22
N PHE A 132 1.44 -1.72 5.22
CA PHE A 132 1.20 -1.42 6.63
C PHE A 132 1.58 0.03 6.96
N ILE A 133 2.78 0.47 6.54
CA ILE A 133 3.27 1.83 6.77
C ILE A 133 2.32 2.87 6.16
N ASN A 134 1.85 2.64 4.93
CA ASN A 134 0.97 3.58 4.26
C ASN A 134 -0.42 3.62 4.90
N LEU A 135 -1.03 2.47 5.20
CA LEU A 135 -2.33 2.44 5.89
C LEU A 135 -2.26 3.22 7.21
N TYR A 136 -1.21 3.00 8.00
CA TYR A 136 -0.99 3.74 9.24
C TYR A 136 -0.78 5.23 8.99
N GLY A 137 0.04 5.60 8.00
CA GLY A 137 0.25 7.01 7.61
C GLY A 137 -1.02 7.72 7.16
N TYR A 138 -1.96 7.00 6.54
CA TYR A 138 -3.32 7.48 6.21
C TYR A 138 -4.29 7.43 7.40
N GLY A 139 -3.82 7.10 8.61
CA GLY A 139 -4.60 7.09 9.86
C GLY A 139 -5.37 5.80 10.15
N TYR A 140 -5.20 4.74 9.35
CA TYR A 140 -5.79 3.44 9.66
C TYR A 140 -4.85 2.67 10.59
N GLU A 141 -5.14 2.63 11.89
CA GLU A 141 -4.19 2.07 12.86
C GLU A 141 -4.50 0.61 13.22
N ASN A 142 -5.74 0.15 13.08
CA ASN A 142 -6.20 -1.19 13.46
C ASN A 142 -5.86 -2.26 12.40
N ILE A 143 -4.58 -2.34 12.04
CA ILE A 143 -4.04 -3.22 10.99
C ILE A 143 -3.40 -4.47 11.61
N TYR A 144 -3.63 -5.63 10.99
CA TYR A 144 -2.93 -6.88 11.30
C TYR A 144 -2.44 -7.55 10.02
N GLU A 145 -1.30 -8.25 10.10
CA GLU A 145 -0.71 -8.93 8.95
C GLU A 145 -0.66 -10.43 9.20
N LEU A 146 -0.96 -11.20 8.16
CA LEU A 146 -0.71 -12.64 8.18
C LEU A 146 0.80 -12.89 8.35
N ASN A 147 1.16 -13.69 9.35
CA ASN A 147 2.53 -14.10 9.61
C ASN A 147 2.84 -15.46 8.96
N GLY A 148 4.11 -15.68 8.65
CA GLY A 148 4.60 -16.93 8.08
C GLY A 148 4.43 -17.06 6.56
N ALA A 149 4.80 -18.24 6.06
CA ALA A 149 4.70 -18.63 4.67
C ALA A 149 3.85 -19.91 4.56
N HIS A 150 2.71 -19.82 3.88
CA HIS A 150 1.70 -20.86 3.77
C HIS A 150 1.68 -21.43 2.35
N SER A 151 0.96 -22.52 2.11
CA SER A 151 0.68 -22.94 0.72
C SER A 151 -0.71 -22.46 0.32
N ILE A 152 -0.88 -22.00 -0.92
CA ILE A 152 -2.23 -21.72 -1.46
C ILE A 152 -3.13 -22.97 -1.52
N ARG A 153 -2.55 -24.17 -1.36
CA ARG A 153 -3.27 -25.46 -1.29
C ARG A 153 -3.68 -25.85 0.12
N ASP A 154 -3.25 -25.11 1.13
CA ASP A 154 -3.75 -25.28 2.48
C ASP A 154 -5.23 -24.89 2.53
N ALA A 155 -6.06 -25.80 3.05
CA ALA A 155 -7.50 -25.58 3.13
C ALA A 155 -7.84 -24.39 4.04
N ASP A 156 -7.04 -24.15 5.09
CA ASP A 156 -7.27 -23.08 6.06
C ASP A 156 -6.93 -21.69 5.48
N ILE A 157 -6.23 -21.63 4.34
CA ILE A 157 -6.00 -20.37 3.62
C ILE A 157 -7.26 -19.88 2.91
N HIS A 158 -8.23 -20.76 2.64
CA HIS A 158 -9.46 -20.43 1.92
C HIS A 158 -9.18 -19.74 0.58
N TRP A 159 -8.25 -20.29 -0.20
CA TRP A 159 -7.86 -19.73 -1.49
C TRP A 159 -8.97 -19.91 -2.54
N VAL A 160 -9.31 -18.83 -3.24
CA VAL A 160 -10.30 -18.79 -4.33
C VAL A 160 -9.68 -18.15 -5.57
N SER A 161 -10.32 -18.35 -6.73
CA SER A 161 -9.88 -17.80 -8.00
C SER A 161 -11.07 -17.51 -8.91
N ASP A 162 -11.04 -16.36 -9.56
CA ASP A 162 -12.00 -15.98 -10.61
C ASP A 162 -11.50 -16.40 -12.01
N TRP A 163 -10.29 -16.99 -12.07
CA TRP A 163 -9.55 -17.37 -13.27
C TRP A 163 -9.85 -18.82 -13.67
N PRO A 164 -11.12 -19.08 -14.02
CA PRO A 164 -11.42 -19.58 -15.36
C PRO A 164 -12.54 -18.79 -16.09
N ALA A 165 -13.29 -17.94 -15.39
CA ALA A 165 -14.45 -17.22 -15.96
C ALA A 165 -14.05 -16.03 -16.88
N MET A 166 -12.87 -15.45 -16.67
CA MET A 166 -12.35 -14.31 -17.44
C MET A 166 -11.88 -14.67 -18.85
N VAL A 167 -11.45 -15.93 -19.08
CA VAL A 167 -10.97 -16.39 -20.40
C VAL A 167 -12.14 -16.67 -21.36
N GLU A 168 -13.26 -17.17 -20.84
CA GLU A 168 -14.50 -17.36 -21.61
C GLU A 168 -15.19 -16.02 -21.95
N ALA A 169 -15.21 -15.04 -21.05
CA ALA A 169 -15.83 -13.74 -21.32
C ALA A 169 -15.06 -12.92 -22.38
N ALA A 170 -13.73 -13.01 -22.40
CA ALA A 170 -12.88 -12.30 -23.36
C ALA A 170 -12.91 -12.89 -24.78
N THR A 171 -13.35 -14.15 -24.96
CA THR A 171 -13.39 -14.83 -26.26
C THR A 171 -14.71 -14.64 -27.01
N VAL A 172 -15.72 -14.00 -26.40
CA VAL A 172 -17.04 -13.75 -27.02
C VAL A 172 -17.13 -12.35 -27.67
N GLN A 173 -16.11 -11.49 -27.52
CA GLN A 173 -16.16 -10.10 -27.98
C GLN A 173 -15.22 -9.74 -29.16
N GLN A 174 -14.91 -10.69 -30.03
CA GLN A 174 -14.32 -10.40 -31.34
C GLN A 174 -15.04 -11.17 -32.45
N ASN A 175 -16.01 -10.49 -33.08
CA ASN A 175 -16.45 -10.72 -34.44
C ASN A 175 -15.60 -9.86 -35.38
#